data_AF-A0A366M3U5-F1
#
_entry.id   AF-A0A366M3U5-F1
#
_cell.length_a   1.000
_cell.length_b   1.000
_cell.length_c   1.000
_cell.angle_alpha   90.00
_cell.angle_beta   90.00
_cell.angle_gamma   90.00
#
_symmetry.space_group_name_H-M   'P 1'
#
loop_
_entity.id
_entity.type
_entity.pdbx_description
1 polymer ?
#
loop_
_entity_poly.entity_id
_entity_poly.type
_entity_poly.pdbx_seq_one_letter_code
_entity_poly.pdbx_strand_id
1 'polypeptide(L)'
;MPVVAAGRAGHPGGRGTAGPAARLPVPAGARHLRAVRRPPVPPPGPGSAALEDGHAPDPAAAVGPPPGPARRAAAGRQPPPRPPARPAPRRTELGGGGPLARPAGRRARRGRRPAARGPRPRGRRGVPDRRQKGAPVTAVPPRWLAEIPAGQPYPLTFATVSGAHLYGFPSRDSDVDLRGVHLLPLADVVGLRQGEETVTRSWTRDGVEVDLVTHDLAKFCRLLLGRNGYVLEQLLSPLVVATSGVHEELCALAPGCLTRWHAQHYLGFARNQWALFGRSGGLKPLLYTFRVLLTGLWLMRTGEVVADVTRLYGDAPAYLPELVAAKREAEHGALPADAPGAERLASDVARLTAALAEAEERSTLPEAATAGPALHDLLVRVRTGA
;
A
#
# COMPACT_ATOMS: atom_id res chain seq x y z
N MET A 1 47.14 -15.07 60.31
CA MET A 1 46.44 -14.67 61.55
C MET A 1 46.58 -13.17 61.71
N PRO A 2 45.53 -12.46 62.16
CA PRO A 2 44.14 -12.92 62.33
C PRO A 2 43.43 -12.90 60.93
N VAL A 3 42.11 -13.02 60.68
CA VAL A 3 40.88 -13.18 61.50
C VAL A 3 40.34 -11.83 62.08
N VAL A 4 39.08 -11.57 62.41
CA VAL A 4 37.76 -12.16 62.04
C VAL A 4 37.12 -11.25 60.93
N ALA A 5 35.86 -11.31 60.45
CA ALA A 5 34.63 -12.04 60.79
C ALA A 5 33.91 -12.54 59.51
N ALA A 6 32.57 -12.50 59.44
CA ALA A 6 31.76 -12.88 58.28
C ALA A 6 30.49 -12.01 58.13
N GLY A 7 29.93 -11.95 56.92
CA GLY A 7 28.62 -11.34 56.63
C GLY A 7 27.96 -11.98 55.41
N ARG A 8 26.74 -12.52 55.57
CA ARG A 8 25.97 -13.21 54.50
C ARG A 8 24.79 -12.35 54.02
N ALA A 9 24.83 -11.90 52.77
CA ALA A 9 23.71 -11.64 51.86
C ALA A 9 24.30 -11.10 50.54
N GLY A 10 23.73 -11.28 49.35
CA GLY A 10 22.54 -12.05 48.96
C GLY A 10 22.26 -11.72 47.50
N HIS A 11 22.32 -12.70 46.59
CA HIS A 11 22.14 -12.47 45.15
C HIS A 11 20.65 -12.55 44.77
N PRO A 12 20.17 -11.69 43.87
CA PRO A 12 19.44 -12.23 42.72
C PRO A 12 19.80 -11.54 41.40
N GLY A 13 20.10 -12.35 40.37
CA GLY A 13 20.18 -11.87 39.00
C GLY A 13 18.79 -11.86 38.34
N GLY A 14 18.30 -10.70 37.92
CA GLY A 14 17.03 -10.58 37.20
C GLY A 14 17.21 -10.79 35.70
N ARG A 15 16.82 -11.96 35.18
CA ARG A 15 16.66 -12.16 33.72
C ARG A 15 15.34 -11.52 33.28
N GLY A 16 15.41 -10.45 32.49
CA GLY A 16 14.22 -9.83 31.90
C GLY A 16 13.56 -10.72 30.84
N THR A 17 12.44 -11.35 31.17
CA THR A 17 11.62 -12.09 30.22
C THR A 17 10.73 -11.12 29.43
N ALA A 18 10.83 -11.13 28.10
CA ALA A 18 9.91 -10.40 27.24
C ALA A 18 8.47 -10.93 27.42
N GLY A 19 7.51 -10.03 27.68
CA GLY A 19 6.10 -10.38 27.80
C GLY A 19 5.47 -10.69 26.43
N PRO A 20 4.48 -11.59 26.36
CA PRO A 20 3.80 -11.92 25.11
C PRO A 20 2.92 -10.76 24.61
N ALA A 21 2.79 -10.64 23.29
CA ALA A 21 1.92 -9.64 22.66
C ALA A 21 0.44 -9.83 23.06
N ALA A 22 -0.25 -8.72 23.34
CA ALA A 22 -1.62 -8.73 23.82
C ALA A 22 -2.62 -9.13 22.71
N ARG A 23 -3.05 -10.40 22.70
CA ARG A 23 -4.17 -10.87 21.87
C ARG A 23 -5.48 -10.26 22.40
N LEU A 24 -6.34 -9.78 21.51
CA LEU A 24 -7.71 -9.36 21.85
C LEU A 24 -8.54 -10.60 22.28
N PRO A 25 -9.42 -10.50 23.29
CA PRO A 25 -10.19 -11.63 23.79
C PRO A 25 -11.29 -12.04 22.81
N VAL A 26 -11.35 -13.33 22.48
CA VAL A 26 -12.38 -13.93 21.62
C VAL A 26 -13.47 -14.58 22.48
N PRO A 27 -14.77 -14.29 22.29
CA PRO A 27 -15.84 -14.97 23.00
C PRO A 27 -15.99 -16.42 22.48
N ALA A 28 -16.14 -17.38 23.39
CA ALA A 28 -16.19 -18.79 23.03
C ALA A 28 -17.63 -19.29 22.79
N GLY A 29 -17.85 -19.96 21.65
CA GLY A 29 -18.89 -20.99 21.53
C GLY A 29 -20.04 -20.73 20.55
N ALA A 30 -19.98 -21.39 19.40
CA ALA A 30 -21.15 -21.98 18.74
C ALA A 30 -20.69 -23.16 17.86
N ARG A 31 -21.20 -24.36 18.11
CA ARG A 31 -21.04 -25.51 17.21
C ARG A 31 -22.35 -25.73 16.44
N HIS A 32 -22.23 -26.31 15.23
CA HIS A 32 -23.32 -26.73 14.34
C HIS A 32 -24.15 -25.62 13.68
N LEU A 33 -23.87 -25.36 12.40
CA LEU A 33 -24.90 -25.03 11.41
C LEU A 33 -24.72 -25.95 10.19
N ARG A 34 -25.84 -26.45 9.65
CA ARG A 34 -25.85 -27.30 8.45
C ARG A 34 -25.73 -26.44 7.19
N ALA A 35 -25.25 -27.04 6.10
CA ALA A 35 -25.18 -26.38 4.80
C ALA A 35 -26.56 -25.95 4.30
N VAL A 36 -26.73 -24.64 4.08
CA VAL A 36 -27.90 -24.04 3.42
C VAL A 36 -27.48 -23.53 2.05
N ARG A 37 -28.10 -24.02 0.98
CA ARG A 37 -27.89 -23.49 -0.38
C ARG A 37 -28.39 -22.05 -0.45
N ARG A 38 -27.55 -21.11 -0.87
CA ARG A 38 -27.96 -19.72 -1.16
C ARG A 38 -28.53 -19.61 -2.60
N PRO A 39 -29.58 -18.81 -2.83
CA PRO A 39 -29.99 -18.40 -4.17
C PRO A 39 -28.99 -17.40 -4.80
N PRO A 40 -29.03 -17.17 -6.11
CA PRO A 40 -28.14 -16.23 -6.79
C PRO A 40 -28.39 -14.77 -6.38
N VAL A 41 -27.33 -13.96 -6.41
CA VAL A 41 -27.35 -12.52 -6.12
C VAL A 41 -27.56 -11.73 -7.42
N PRO A 42 -28.47 -10.74 -7.47
CA PRO A 42 -28.66 -9.89 -8.65
C PRO A 42 -27.49 -8.91 -8.84
N PRO A 43 -27.18 -8.48 -10.08
CA PRO A 43 -26.08 -7.57 -10.36
C PRO A 43 -26.36 -6.15 -9.81
N PRO A 44 -25.31 -5.41 -9.37
CA PRO A 44 -25.45 -4.03 -8.94
C PRO A 44 -25.75 -3.09 -10.13
N GLY A 45 -26.58 -2.08 -9.89
CA GLY A 45 -26.85 -1.01 -10.87
C GLY A 45 -25.70 0.01 -10.97
N PRO A 46 -25.64 0.81 -12.04
CA PRO A 46 -24.54 1.76 -12.28
C PRO A 46 -24.60 2.97 -11.34
N GLY A 47 -23.79 2.94 -10.29
CA GLY A 47 -23.46 4.10 -9.45
C GLY A 47 -22.10 4.68 -9.84
N SER A 48 -22.01 6.00 -9.99
CA SER A 48 -20.78 6.68 -10.39
C SER A 48 -19.78 6.78 -9.23
N ALA A 49 -18.71 5.99 -9.27
CA ALA A 49 -17.51 6.25 -8.48
C ALA A 49 -16.61 7.27 -9.22
N ALA A 50 -16.18 8.33 -8.53
CA ALA A 50 -15.12 9.21 -9.03
C ALA A 50 -13.75 8.57 -8.74
N LEU A 51 -12.77 8.83 -9.62
CA LEU A 51 -11.40 8.33 -9.47
C LEU A 51 -10.63 9.18 -8.47
N GLU A 52 -10.15 8.57 -7.38
CA GLU A 52 -9.04 9.09 -6.58
C GLU A 52 -7.89 8.07 -6.59
N ASP A 53 -6.88 8.34 -7.42
CA ASP A 53 -5.68 7.49 -7.59
C ASP A 53 -4.72 7.58 -6.38
N GLY A 54 -5.19 7.10 -5.22
CA GLY A 54 -4.41 7.01 -3.99
C GLY A 54 -3.66 5.68 -3.80
N HIS A 55 -4.03 4.63 -4.54
CA HIS A 55 -3.41 3.31 -4.43
C HIS A 55 -2.05 3.29 -5.14
N ALA A 56 -1.01 2.72 -4.51
CA ALA A 56 0.20 2.36 -5.23
C ALA A 56 -0.16 1.23 -6.23
N PRO A 57 0.07 1.38 -7.55
CA PRO A 57 -0.37 0.40 -8.53
C PRO A 57 0.28 -0.97 -8.28
N ASP A 58 -0.46 -2.06 -8.48
CA ASP A 58 0.02 -3.43 -8.27
C ASP A 58 1.32 -3.66 -9.08
N PRO A 59 2.49 -3.81 -8.42
CA PRO A 59 3.77 -3.91 -9.13
C PRO A 59 3.89 -5.18 -9.97
N ALA A 60 3.00 -6.17 -9.78
CA ALA A 60 2.90 -7.33 -10.65
C ALA A 60 2.51 -6.99 -12.10
N ALA A 61 1.88 -5.83 -12.33
CA ALA A 61 1.53 -5.37 -13.69
C ALA A 61 2.74 -4.90 -14.53
N ALA A 62 3.92 -4.74 -13.91
CA ALA A 62 5.11 -4.18 -14.57
C ALA A 62 6.22 -5.20 -14.90
N VAL A 63 6.06 -6.47 -14.52
CA VAL A 63 7.09 -7.52 -14.71
C VAL A 63 6.76 -8.40 -15.90
N GLY A 64 7.30 -8.04 -17.07
CA GLY A 64 7.40 -8.98 -18.19
C GLY A 64 8.34 -10.15 -17.87
N PRO A 65 8.21 -11.30 -18.57
CA PRO A 65 9.03 -12.47 -18.30
C PRO A 65 10.54 -12.18 -18.53
N PRO A 66 11.43 -12.77 -17.73
CA PRO A 66 12.87 -12.54 -17.87
C PRO A 66 13.39 -13.06 -19.22
N PRO A 67 14.37 -12.38 -19.84
CA PRO A 67 14.98 -12.85 -21.09
C PRO A 67 15.72 -14.18 -20.86
N GLY A 68 15.38 -15.19 -21.68
CA GLY A 68 16.04 -16.50 -21.61
C GLY A 68 17.52 -16.46 -21.99
N PRO A 69 18.31 -17.48 -21.58
CA PRO A 69 19.76 -17.49 -21.76
C PRO A 69 20.17 -17.45 -23.25
N ALA A 70 20.98 -16.46 -23.61
CA ALA A 70 21.42 -16.23 -24.98
C ALA A 70 22.33 -17.35 -25.49
N ARG A 71 21.84 -18.15 -26.46
CA ARG A 71 22.67 -19.15 -27.16
C ARG A 71 23.69 -18.47 -28.07
N ARG A 72 24.98 -18.61 -27.76
CA ARG A 72 26.07 -18.36 -28.72
C ARG A 72 26.05 -19.44 -29.82
N ALA A 73 25.90 -19.03 -31.07
CA ALA A 73 26.13 -19.86 -32.26
C ALA A 73 26.68 -18.97 -33.39
N ALA A 74 27.37 -19.59 -34.36
CA ALA A 74 28.31 -18.89 -35.24
C ALA A 74 27.68 -18.13 -36.43
N ALA A 75 28.43 -17.10 -36.85
CA ALA A 75 28.56 -16.49 -38.18
C ALA A 75 27.60 -16.86 -39.34
N GLY A 76 27.10 -15.81 -40.01
CA GLY A 76 27.20 -15.72 -41.47
C GLY A 76 25.92 -15.89 -42.31
N ARG A 77 25.18 -14.78 -42.51
CA ARG A 77 24.50 -14.38 -43.77
C ARG A 77 23.92 -12.97 -43.62
N GLN A 78 23.96 -12.16 -44.69
CA GLN A 78 23.30 -10.84 -44.73
C GLN A 78 21.81 -10.97 -45.09
N PRO A 79 20.91 -10.16 -44.51
CA PRO A 79 19.52 -10.03 -44.98
C PRO A 79 19.42 -9.07 -46.19
N PRO A 80 18.49 -9.30 -47.12
CA PRO A 80 18.28 -8.43 -48.29
C PRO A 80 17.57 -7.09 -47.93
N PRO A 81 17.71 -6.05 -48.78
CA PRO A 81 17.12 -4.73 -48.53
C PRO A 81 15.58 -4.70 -48.66
N ARG A 82 14.95 -3.75 -47.98
CA ARG A 82 13.48 -3.53 -48.02
C ARG A 82 13.06 -2.67 -49.22
N PRO A 83 11.91 -2.95 -49.87
CA PRO A 83 11.37 -2.09 -50.93
C PRO A 83 10.71 -0.80 -50.37
N PRO A 84 10.60 0.27 -51.18
CA PRO A 84 10.00 1.55 -50.77
C PRO A 84 8.46 1.52 -50.70
N ALA A 85 7.89 2.44 -49.91
CA ALA A 85 6.45 2.55 -49.69
C ALA A 85 5.68 3.11 -50.91
N ARG A 86 4.39 2.76 -51.02
CA ARG A 86 3.44 3.31 -52.01
C ARG A 86 2.36 4.20 -51.33
N PRO A 87 1.83 5.22 -52.03
CA PRO A 87 0.94 6.23 -51.45
C PRO A 87 -0.54 5.81 -51.37
N ALA A 88 -1.33 6.59 -50.61
CA ALA A 88 -2.75 6.37 -50.36
C ALA A 88 -3.68 6.87 -51.51
N PRO A 89 -4.88 6.28 -51.69
CA PRO A 89 -5.85 6.67 -52.71
C PRO A 89 -6.68 7.92 -52.35
N ARG A 90 -7.33 8.52 -53.36
CA ARG A 90 -8.24 9.68 -53.28
C ARG A 90 -9.36 9.59 -54.36
N ARG A 91 -10.40 10.45 -54.20
CA ARG A 91 -11.63 10.66 -55.01
C ARG A 91 -12.83 9.85 -54.52
N THR A 92 -14.08 10.30 -54.64
CA THR A 92 -14.66 11.52 -55.28
C THR A 92 -15.17 12.54 -54.25
N GLU A 93 -15.43 13.85 -54.48
CA GLU A 93 -15.87 14.67 -55.63
C GLU A 93 -17.39 14.77 -55.91
N LEU A 94 -18.05 15.67 -55.17
CA LEU A 94 -19.14 16.61 -55.56
C LEU A 94 -18.87 17.90 -54.72
N GLY A 95 -18.97 19.15 -55.16
CA GLY A 95 -19.57 19.74 -56.37
C GLY A 95 -20.84 20.52 -56.00
N GLY A 96 -20.88 21.86 -55.95
CA GLY A 96 -19.84 22.89 -56.13
C GLY A 96 -20.45 24.31 -55.93
N GLY A 97 -19.68 25.38 -56.23
CA GLY A 97 -20.19 26.76 -56.29
C GLY A 97 -19.62 27.76 -55.26
N GLY A 98 -19.20 28.93 -55.76
CA GLY A 98 -18.86 30.14 -54.99
C GLY A 98 -19.43 31.38 -55.73
N PRO A 99 -18.81 32.58 -55.68
CA PRO A 99 -17.57 32.94 -54.98
C PRO A 99 -17.58 34.38 -54.35
N LEU A 100 -16.39 34.86 -53.93
CA LEU A 100 -15.98 36.27 -53.71
C LEU A 100 -16.72 37.15 -52.65
N ALA A 101 -15.99 37.55 -51.59
CA ALA A 101 -15.58 38.96 -51.36
C ALA A 101 -14.97 39.24 -49.95
N ARG A 102 -14.08 40.24 -49.89
CA ARG A 102 -13.56 40.99 -48.71
C ARG A 102 -13.66 42.50 -49.09
N PRO A 103 -13.58 43.53 -48.20
CA PRO A 103 -12.81 43.55 -46.93
C PRO A 103 -13.36 44.41 -45.74
N ALA A 104 -12.63 44.36 -44.62
CA ALA A 104 -12.27 45.43 -43.64
C ALA A 104 -13.30 46.37 -42.94
N GLY A 105 -13.10 46.59 -41.63
CA GLY A 105 -13.70 47.69 -40.82
C GLY A 105 -13.81 47.36 -39.32
N ARG A 106 -12.78 47.47 -38.45
CA ARG A 106 -12.22 48.64 -37.70
C ARG A 106 -13.13 49.33 -36.66
N ARG A 107 -12.68 49.28 -35.37
CA ARG A 107 -13.00 50.13 -34.17
C ARG A 107 -14.39 49.89 -33.53
N ALA A 108 -14.58 49.68 -32.21
CA ALA A 108 -14.14 50.36 -30.96
C ALA A 108 -14.94 51.67 -30.68
N ARG A 109 -15.45 51.98 -29.46
CA ARG A 109 -14.86 51.90 -28.10
C ARG A 109 -15.91 51.89 -26.93
N ARG A 110 -15.48 51.41 -25.74
CA ARG A 110 -15.70 51.88 -24.34
C ARG A 110 -17.05 52.51 -23.89
N GLY A 111 -17.58 52.04 -22.75
CA GLY A 111 -18.58 52.77 -21.93
C GLY A 111 -18.74 52.25 -20.50
N ARG A 112 -18.29 53.03 -19.51
CA ARG A 112 -18.30 52.76 -18.04
C ARG A 112 -19.68 53.02 -17.39
N ARG A 113 -20.05 52.16 -16.42
CA ARG A 113 -20.54 52.39 -15.01
C ARG A 113 -20.96 53.82 -14.55
N PRO A 114 -21.69 53.99 -13.40
CA PRO A 114 -22.55 53.07 -12.61
C PRO A 114 -23.84 53.72 -11.98
N ALA A 115 -24.69 52.94 -11.27
CA ALA A 115 -25.49 53.28 -10.05
C ALA A 115 -26.67 52.28 -9.85
N ALA A 116 -27.48 52.29 -8.77
CA ALA A 116 -27.21 52.06 -7.33
C ALA A 116 -28.53 52.18 -6.52
N ARG A 117 -29.00 51.12 -5.82
CA ARG A 117 -29.95 51.08 -4.65
C ARG A 117 -30.42 49.63 -4.38
N GLY A 118 -31.01 49.36 -3.20
CA GLY A 118 -31.66 48.08 -2.80
C GLY A 118 -32.83 48.37 -1.85
N PRO A 119 -33.25 47.49 -0.89
CA PRO A 119 -32.87 46.09 -0.65
C PRO A 119 -34.03 45.13 -0.19
N ARG A 120 -33.75 43.81 -0.06
CA ARG A 120 -34.56 42.74 0.62
C ARG A 120 -35.88 42.29 -0.10
N PRO A 121 -36.52 41.13 0.25
CA PRO A 121 -36.15 40.11 1.24
C PRO A 121 -36.02 38.63 0.76
N ARG A 122 -35.33 37.85 1.61
CA ARG A 122 -35.27 36.39 1.83
C ARG A 122 -36.15 35.42 1.01
N GLY A 123 -35.54 34.33 0.53
CA GLY A 123 -36.24 33.16 -0.03
C GLY A 123 -35.37 31.93 -0.38
N ARG A 124 -34.38 31.55 0.45
CA ARG A 124 -33.56 30.34 0.19
C ARG A 124 -34.11 29.11 0.92
N ARG A 125 -34.41 28.05 0.17
CA ARG A 125 -34.63 26.69 0.71
C ARG A 125 -33.31 26.15 1.27
N GLY A 126 -33.37 25.43 2.39
CA GLY A 126 -32.18 24.87 3.03
C GLY A 126 -31.64 23.65 2.28
N VAL A 127 -30.33 23.63 2.04
CA VAL A 127 -29.58 22.39 1.81
C VAL A 127 -29.29 21.78 3.19
N PRO A 128 -29.49 20.47 3.43
CA PRO A 128 -29.23 19.89 4.74
C PRO A 128 -27.74 19.85 5.05
N ASP A 129 -27.30 20.62 6.04
CA ASP A 129 -25.92 20.65 6.54
C ASP A 129 -25.62 19.34 7.30
N ARG A 130 -24.99 18.37 6.61
CA ARG A 130 -24.55 17.09 7.21
C ARG A 130 -23.29 17.26 8.06
N ARG A 131 -23.32 18.17 9.05
CA ARG A 131 -22.35 18.23 10.15
C ARG A 131 -22.77 17.33 11.31
N GLN A 132 -22.89 16.03 11.03
CA GLN A 132 -22.76 15.06 12.12
C GLN A 132 -21.31 15.11 12.61
N LYS A 133 -21.11 15.58 13.84
CA LYS A 133 -19.81 15.52 14.51
C LYS A 133 -19.52 14.05 14.79
N GLY A 134 -18.62 13.45 14.02
CA GLY A 134 -18.09 12.12 14.32
C GLY A 134 -17.47 12.09 15.72
N ALA A 135 -17.55 10.94 16.38
CA ALA A 135 -16.82 10.70 17.62
C ALA A 135 -15.31 10.76 17.34
N PRO A 136 -14.45 11.08 18.34
CA PRO A 136 -13.00 11.07 18.14
C PRO A 136 -12.53 9.64 17.86
N VAL A 137 -12.24 9.34 16.60
CA VAL A 137 -11.61 8.09 16.18
C VAL A 137 -10.18 8.06 16.70
N THR A 138 -9.82 6.94 17.31
CA THR A 138 -8.57 6.74 18.05
C THR A 138 -7.48 6.20 17.14
N ALA A 139 -6.21 6.53 17.44
CA ALA A 139 -5.04 5.86 16.86
C ALA A 139 -4.95 4.35 17.19
N VAL A 140 -5.83 3.85 18.05
CA VAL A 140 -6.12 2.41 18.23
C VAL A 140 -7.26 2.04 17.28
N PRO A 141 -7.07 1.09 16.32
CA PRO A 141 -8.10 0.70 15.36
C PRO A 141 -9.41 0.21 16.03
N PRO A 142 -10.60 0.45 15.43
CA PRO A 142 -11.89 0.12 16.04
C PRO A 142 -12.05 -1.36 16.43
N ARG A 143 -12.66 -1.64 17.59
CA ARG A 143 -12.86 -3.02 18.08
C ARG A 143 -13.72 -3.88 17.16
N TRP A 144 -14.66 -3.28 16.43
CA TRP A 144 -15.52 -4.00 15.49
C TRP A 144 -14.80 -4.49 14.22
N LEU A 145 -13.54 -4.11 13.98
CA LEU A 145 -12.76 -4.67 12.87
C LEU A 145 -12.68 -6.21 12.95
N ALA A 146 -12.70 -6.78 14.18
CA ALA A 146 -12.73 -8.23 14.41
C ALA A 146 -13.99 -8.94 13.87
N GLU A 147 -15.05 -8.21 13.52
CA GLU A 147 -16.28 -8.74 12.90
C GLU A 147 -16.13 -8.93 11.38
N ILE A 148 -15.26 -8.13 10.73
CA ILE A 148 -15.09 -8.07 9.27
C ILE A 148 -14.76 -9.42 8.62
N PRO A 149 -13.90 -10.29 9.20
CA PRO A 149 -13.57 -11.60 8.62
C PRO A 149 -14.81 -12.48 8.36
N ALA A 150 -15.83 -12.40 9.22
CA ALA A 150 -17.06 -13.19 9.08
C ALA A 150 -17.98 -12.72 7.94
N GLY A 151 -17.77 -11.50 7.43
CA GLY A 151 -18.52 -10.91 6.30
C GLY A 151 -17.88 -11.13 4.91
N GLN A 152 -16.75 -11.84 4.83
CA GLN A 152 -16.02 -12.02 3.57
C GLN A 152 -16.55 -13.18 2.71
N PRO A 153 -16.40 -13.11 1.37
CA PRO A 153 -16.91 -14.15 0.46
C PRO A 153 -16.13 -15.47 0.59
N TYR A 154 -14.89 -15.40 1.06
CA TYR A 154 -13.95 -16.50 1.22
C TYR A 154 -13.38 -16.48 2.66
N PRO A 155 -13.05 -17.64 3.25
CA PRO A 155 -12.44 -17.69 4.57
C PRO A 155 -11.07 -16.99 4.56
N LEU A 156 -10.81 -16.14 5.57
CA LEU A 156 -9.53 -15.45 5.70
C LEU A 156 -8.51 -16.32 6.45
N THR A 157 -7.33 -16.47 5.85
CA THR A 157 -6.11 -16.95 6.52
C THR A 157 -5.64 -15.93 7.56
N PHE A 158 -5.66 -14.65 7.20
CA PHE A 158 -5.42 -13.54 8.12
C PHE A 158 -6.00 -12.21 7.62
N ALA A 159 -6.14 -11.26 8.53
CA ALA A 159 -6.33 -9.85 8.23
C ALA A 159 -5.52 -9.00 9.21
N THR A 160 -4.90 -7.94 8.71
CA THR A 160 -4.00 -7.05 9.44
C THR A 160 -4.28 -5.60 9.03
N VAL A 161 -4.15 -4.67 9.97
CA VAL A 161 -4.12 -3.24 9.63
C VAL A 161 -2.77 -2.90 9.01
N SER A 162 -2.80 -2.09 7.96
CA SER A 162 -1.63 -1.57 7.23
C SER A 162 -1.67 -0.04 7.23
N GLY A 163 -1.09 0.61 6.21
CA GLY A 163 -1.25 2.05 5.99
C GLY A 163 -0.68 2.92 7.11
N ALA A 164 -1.23 4.14 7.26
CA ALA A 164 -0.74 5.13 8.22
C ALA A 164 -0.66 4.60 9.67
N HIS A 165 -1.60 3.73 10.06
CA HIS A 165 -1.65 3.03 11.34
C HIS A 165 -0.42 2.13 11.57
N LEU A 166 -0.07 1.28 10.59
CA LEU A 166 1.13 0.43 10.63
C LEU A 166 2.44 1.24 10.51
N TYR A 167 2.41 2.33 9.75
CA TYR A 167 3.61 3.11 9.42
C TYR A 167 4.00 4.13 10.50
N GLY A 168 3.21 4.28 11.57
CA GLY A 168 3.51 5.10 12.74
C GLY A 168 2.97 6.54 12.69
N PHE A 169 2.11 6.89 11.73
CA PHE A 169 1.55 8.25 11.57
C PHE A 169 0.05 8.31 11.21
N PRO A 170 -0.84 7.55 11.90
CA PRO A 170 -2.27 7.75 11.74
C PRO A 170 -2.67 9.12 12.33
N SER A 171 -3.53 9.84 11.62
CA SER A 171 -4.27 10.97 12.16
C SER A 171 -5.60 10.50 12.76
N ARG A 172 -6.29 11.42 13.43
CA ARG A 172 -7.63 11.21 14.02
C ARG A 172 -8.66 10.74 12.99
N ASP A 173 -8.47 11.11 11.73
CA ASP A 173 -9.33 10.88 10.57
C ASP A 173 -8.73 9.91 9.54
N SER A 174 -7.72 9.11 9.92
CA SER A 174 -7.10 8.13 9.02
C SER A 174 -7.99 6.92 8.72
N ASP A 175 -8.05 6.58 7.43
CA ASP A 175 -8.62 5.33 6.90
C ASP A 175 -7.99 4.09 7.57
N VAL A 176 -8.79 3.02 7.69
CA VAL A 176 -8.28 1.70 8.08
C VAL A 176 -7.99 0.88 6.82
N ASP A 177 -6.75 1.00 6.33
CA ASP A 177 -6.15 0.03 5.41
C ASP A 177 -6.19 -1.38 6.05
N LEU A 178 -7.09 -2.24 5.59
CA LEU A 178 -7.06 -3.67 5.89
C LEU A 178 -6.45 -4.44 4.73
N ARG A 179 -5.48 -5.29 5.07
CA ARG A 179 -4.77 -6.15 4.13
C ARG A 179 -4.76 -7.57 4.68
N GLY A 180 -4.82 -8.58 3.81
CA GLY A 180 -4.93 -9.96 4.28
C GLY A 180 -4.92 -11.01 3.18
N VAL A 181 -5.10 -12.26 3.60
CA VAL A 181 -5.13 -13.42 2.71
C VAL A 181 -6.42 -14.18 2.90
N HIS A 182 -7.04 -14.57 1.79
CA HIS A 182 -8.17 -15.50 1.75
C HIS A 182 -7.77 -16.81 1.06
N LEU A 183 -8.58 -17.84 1.24
CA LEU A 183 -8.42 -19.12 0.54
C LEU A 183 -9.55 -19.32 -0.45
N LEU A 184 -9.25 -19.31 -1.76
CA LEU A 184 -10.21 -19.72 -2.77
C LEU A 184 -10.55 -21.22 -2.64
N PRO A 185 -11.82 -21.63 -2.84
CA PRO A 185 -12.19 -23.04 -2.95
C PRO A 185 -11.36 -23.76 -4.01
N LEU A 186 -10.94 -25.01 -3.76
CA LEU A 186 -10.09 -25.77 -4.68
C LEU A 186 -10.67 -25.85 -6.11
N ALA A 187 -12.00 -25.97 -6.23
CA ALA A 187 -12.70 -25.99 -7.51
C ALA A 187 -12.54 -24.68 -8.32
N ASP A 188 -12.44 -23.54 -7.64
CA ASP A 188 -12.25 -22.20 -8.23
C ASP A 188 -10.77 -21.94 -8.58
N VAL A 189 -9.89 -22.93 -8.38
CA VAL A 189 -8.45 -22.87 -8.70
C VAL A 189 -8.12 -23.82 -9.84
N VAL A 190 -8.57 -25.07 -9.75
CA VAL A 190 -8.27 -26.14 -10.73
C VAL A 190 -9.31 -26.23 -11.86
N GLY A 191 -10.44 -25.53 -11.73
CA GLY A 191 -11.49 -25.48 -12.74
C GLY A 191 -11.17 -24.55 -13.92
N LEU A 192 -11.83 -24.78 -15.05
CA LEU A 192 -11.76 -23.92 -16.25
C LEU A 192 -12.35 -22.51 -16.05
N ARG A 193 -12.99 -22.26 -14.91
CA ARG A 193 -13.42 -20.93 -14.44
C ARG A 193 -12.72 -20.72 -13.11
N GLN A 194 -11.83 -19.74 -13.04
CA GLN A 194 -11.06 -19.44 -11.85
C GLN A 194 -11.71 -18.31 -11.04
N GLY A 195 -11.52 -18.33 -9.72
CA GLY A 195 -11.97 -17.30 -8.80
C GLY A 195 -11.12 -16.04 -8.84
N GLU A 196 -11.61 -14.96 -8.21
CA GLU A 196 -10.90 -13.67 -8.15
C GLU A 196 -9.75 -13.73 -7.13
N GLU A 197 -8.50 -13.84 -7.60
CA GLU A 197 -7.31 -13.86 -6.72
C GLU A 197 -7.05 -12.55 -5.93
N THR A 198 -7.83 -11.50 -6.17
CA THR A 198 -7.89 -10.29 -5.33
C THR A 198 -9.35 -9.95 -5.07
N VAL A 199 -9.74 -9.76 -3.81
CA VAL A 199 -11.01 -9.15 -3.41
C VAL A 199 -10.73 -7.78 -2.79
N THR A 200 -11.27 -6.73 -3.40
CA THR A 200 -11.20 -5.34 -2.93
C THR A 200 -12.59 -4.85 -2.52
N ARG A 201 -12.70 -4.20 -1.36
CA ARG A 201 -13.95 -3.59 -0.84
C ARG A 201 -13.62 -2.38 0.02
N SER A 202 -14.26 -1.24 -0.24
CA SER A 202 -14.08 -0.02 0.55
C SER A 202 -15.45 0.47 1.06
N TRP A 203 -15.57 0.83 2.35
CA TRP A 203 -16.84 1.28 2.95
C TRP A 203 -16.66 2.06 4.27
N THR A 204 -17.59 2.97 4.55
CA THR A 204 -17.72 3.63 5.85
C THR A 204 -18.44 2.73 6.87
N ARG A 205 -17.92 2.62 8.10
CA ARG A 205 -18.69 2.17 9.27
C ARG A 205 -18.38 3.05 10.48
N ASP A 206 -19.42 3.46 11.20
CA ASP A 206 -19.34 4.27 12.42
C ASP A 206 -18.51 5.58 12.29
N GLY A 207 -18.42 6.11 11.07
CA GLY A 207 -17.63 7.31 10.72
C GLY A 207 -16.17 7.05 10.34
N VAL A 208 -15.77 5.78 10.24
CA VAL A 208 -14.43 5.33 9.81
C VAL A 208 -14.53 4.72 8.41
N GLU A 209 -13.70 5.19 7.47
CA GLU A 209 -13.52 4.50 6.19
C GLU A 209 -12.61 3.28 6.35
N VAL A 210 -13.01 2.16 5.76
CA VAL A 210 -12.23 0.92 5.72
C VAL A 210 -11.95 0.59 4.27
N ASP A 211 -10.68 0.34 3.94
CA ASP A 211 -10.29 -0.19 2.63
C ASP A 211 -9.71 -1.60 2.81
N LEU A 212 -10.47 -2.62 2.43
CA LEU A 212 -10.08 -4.03 2.48
C LEU A 212 -9.57 -4.49 1.12
N VAL A 213 -8.32 -4.96 1.09
CA VAL A 213 -7.77 -5.74 -0.03
C VAL A 213 -7.30 -7.07 0.52
N THR A 214 -7.75 -8.18 -0.05
CA THR A 214 -7.24 -9.51 0.27
C THR A 214 -6.86 -10.27 -0.99
N HIS A 215 -5.79 -11.06 -0.91
CA HIS A 215 -5.35 -11.93 -2.00
C HIS A 215 -5.60 -13.40 -1.69
N ASP A 216 -5.79 -14.21 -2.73
CA ASP A 216 -5.72 -15.67 -2.57
C ASP A 216 -4.33 -16.09 -2.07
N LEU A 217 -4.27 -17.12 -1.22
CA LEU A 217 -3.04 -17.67 -0.66
C LEU A 217 -1.97 -17.96 -1.73
N ALA A 218 -2.34 -18.46 -2.90
CA ALA A 218 -1.37 -18.72 -3.98
C ALA A 218 -0.83 -17.42 -4.59
N LYS A 219 -1.68 -16.40 -4.81
CA LYS A 219 -1.22 -15.08 -5.25
C LYS A 219 -0.30 -14.45 -4.20
N PHE A 220 -0.65 -14.54 -2.92
CA PHE A 220 0.16 -13.98 -1.84
C PHE A 220 1.54 -14.65 -1.72
N CYS A 221 1.61 -15.98 -1.77
CA CYS A 221 2.89 -16.70 -1.80
C CYS A 221 3.75 -16.32 -3.02
N ARG A 222 3.15 -16.11 -4.20
CA ARG A 222 3.88 -15.62 -5.38
C ARG A 222 4.40 -14.19 -5.21
N LEU A 223 3.67 -13.32 -4.50
CA LEU A 223 4.12 -11.95 -4.20
C LEU A 223 5.25 -11.93 -3.16
N LEU A 224 5.20 -12.77 -2.12
CA LEU A 224 6.28 -12.95 -1.14
C LEU A 224 7.59 -13.40 -1.83
N LEU A 225 7.53 -14.44 -2.67
CA LEU A 225 8.67 -14.90 -3.47
C LEU A 225 9.10 -13.85 -4.51
N GLY A 226 8.16 -13.03 -4.99
CA GLY A 226 8.36 -11.90 -5.90
C GLY A 226 8.98 -10.65 -5.26
N ARG A 227 9.69 -10.78 -4.14
CA ARG A 227 10.43 -9.73 -3.42
C ARG A 227 9.63 -8.45 -3.11
N ASN A 228 8.33 -8.60 -2.87
CA ASN A 228 7.41 -7.49 -2.67
C ASN A 228 7.35 -7.10 -1.18
N GLY A 229 8.03 -6.01 -0.81
CA GLY A 229 8.09 -5.50 0.56
C GLY A 229 6.70 -5.18 1.14
N TYR A 230 5.78 -4.66 0.35
CA TYR A 230 4.42 -4.32 0.80
C TYR A 230 3.65 -5.53 1.35
N VAL A 231 3.76 -6.73 0.76
CA VAL A 231 3.09 -7.92 1.32
C VAL A 231 3.82 -8.50 2.55
N LEU A 232 5.13 -8.30 2.66
CA LEU A 232 5.87 -8.64 3.88
C LEU A 232 5.48 -7.74 5.05
N GLU A 233 5.31 -6.44 4.81
CA GLU A 233 4.83 -5.49 5.83
C GLU A 233 3.39 -5.81 6.29
N GLN A 234 2.55 -6.35 5.41
CA GLN A 234 1.21 -6.83 5.76
C GLN A 234 1.30 -8.08 6.63
N LEU A 235 2.01 -9.11 6.17
CA LEU A 235 2.20 -10.38 6.87
C LEU A 235 2.81 -10.20 8.27
N LEU A 236 3.78 -9.30 8.39
CA LEU A 236 4.51 -9.03 9.63
C LEU A 236 3.93 -7.84 10.43
N SER A 237 2.72 -7.38 10.09
CA SER A 237 2.03 -6.32 10.83
C SER A 237 1.65 -6.80 12.24
N PRO A 238 2.05 -6.09 13.31
CA PRO A 238 1.62 -6.41 14.67
C PRO A 238 0.13 -6.08 14.91
N LEU A 239 -0.53 -5.37 13.99
CA LEU A 239 -1.91 -4.91 14.10
C LEU A 239 -2.89 -5.96 13.55
N VAL A 240 -2.87 -7.15 14.16
CA VAL A 240 -3.64 -8.32 13.71
C VAL A 240 -5.13 -8.18 14.03
N VAL A 241 -5.98 -8.30 13.01
CA VAL A 241 -7.45 -8.32 13.09
C VAL A 241 -7.99 -9.75 13.04
N ALA A 242 -7.36 -10.63 12.25
CA ALA A 242 -7.64 -12.06 12.19
C ALA A 242 -6.36 -12.85 11.92
N THR A 243 -6.29 -14.08 12.44
CA THR A 243 -5.15 -14.99 12.30
C THR A 243 -5.62 -16.44 12.26
N SER A 244 -4.75 -17.33 11.78
CA SER A 244 -4.93 -18.78 11.75
C SER A 244 -3.56 -19.47 11.89
N GLY A 245 -3.51 -20.79 12.07
CA GLY A 245 -2.24 -21.51 12.06
C GLY A 245 -1.43 -21.31 10.77
N VAL A 246 -2.13 -21.19 9.63
CA VAL A 246 -1.52 -20.90 8.32
C VAL A 246 -0.87 -19.50 8.28
N HIS A 247 -1.39 -18.53 9.03
CA HIS A 247 -0.75 -17.23 9.19
C HIS A 247 0.52 -17.32 10.05
N GLU A 248 0.46 -18.06 11.15
CA GLU A 248 1.61 -18.31 12.03
C GLU A 248 2.73 -19.07 11.26
N GLU A 249 2.38 -20.01 10.37
CA GLU A 249 3.32 -20.65 9.43
C GLU A 249 3.88 -19.69 8.36
N LEU A 250 3.05 -18.85 7.73
CA LEU A 250 3.53 -17.86 6.76
C LEU A 250 4.54 -16.89 7.40
N CYS A 251 4.29 -16.44 8.62
CA CYS A 251 5.22 -15.59 9.37
C CYS A 251 6.54 -16.31 9.68
N ALA A 252 6.51 -17.61 10.01
CA ALA A 252 7.72 -18.41 10.19
C ALA A 252 8.52 -18.63 8.90
N LEU A 253 7.85 -18.62 7.73
CA LEU A 253 8.49 -18.72 6.41
C LEU A 253 8.96 -17.37 5.84
N ALA A 254 8.50 -16.24 6.40
CA ALA A 254 8.84 -14.90 5.91
C ALA A 254 10.36 -14.62 5.81
N PRO A 255 11.24 -15.04 6.76
CA PRO A 255 12.68 -14.86 6.63
C PRO A 255 13.27 -15.52 5.38
N GLY A 256 12.75 -16.68 4.97
CA GLY A 256 13.15 -17.37 3.74
C GLY A 256 12.61 -16.73 2.45
N CYS A 257 11.78 -15.69 2.55
CA CYS A 257 11.36 -14.87 1.41
C CYS A 257 12.27 -13.66 1.20
N LEU A 258 13.02 -13.25 2.23
CA LEU A 258 13.85 -12.05 2.20
C LEU A 258 15.06 -12.21 1.27
N THR A 259 15.36 -11.14 0.53
CA THR A 259 16.49 -11.06 -0.40
C THR A 259 17.03 -9.64 -0.44
N ARG A 260 18.32 -9.46 -0.75
CA ARG A 260 18.92 -8.12 -0.93
C ARG A 260 18.18 -7.25 -1.95
N TRP A 261 17.60 -7.90 -2.98
CA TRP A 261 16.80 -7.27 -4.02
C TRP A 261 15.50 -6.59 -3.55
N HIS A 262 15.11 -6.70 -2.27
CA HIS A 262 14.03 -5.90 -1.67
C HIS A 262 14.36 -4.41 -1.58
N ALA A 263 15.64 -4.03 -1.51
CA ALA A 263 16.03 -2.62 -1.56
C ALA A 263 15.51 -1.93 -2.83
N GLN A 264 15.57 -2.60 -3.99
CA GLN A 264 15.01 -2.10 -5.25
C GLN A 264 13.49 -1.86 -5.21
N HIS A 265 12.73 -2.66 -4.45
CA HIS A 265 11.29 -2.43 -4.22
C HIS A 265 11.08 -1.13 -3.44
N TYR A 266 11.81 -0.94 -2.34
CA TYR A 266 11.72 0.26 -1.51
C TYR A 266 12.25 1.52 -2.22
N LEU A 267 13.32 1.42 -3.00
CA LEU A 267 13.85 2.49 -3.85
C LEU A 267 12.86 2.90 -4.96
N GLY A 268 12.19 1.92 -5.58
CA GLY A 268 11.13 2.16 -6.56
C GLY A 268 9.93 2.87 -5.94
N PHE A 269 9.47 2.42 -4.77
CA PHE A 269 8.38 3.04 -4.02
C PHE A 269 8.75 4.47 -3.58
N ALA A 270 9.97 4.68 -3.06
CA ALA A 270 10.47 5.99 -2.66
C ALA A 270 10.45 6.98 -3.82
N ARG A 271 10.95 6.58 -4.99
CA ARG A 271 10.96 7.41 -6.20
C ARG A 271 9.56 7.82 -6.64
N ASN A 272 8.58 6.91 -6.56
CA ASN A 272 7.19 7.21 -6.90
C ASN A 272 6.54 8.19 -5.90
N GLN A 273 6.78 8.00 -4.60
CA GLN A 273 6.27 8.89 -3.54
C GLN A 273 6.92 10.27 -3.56
N TRP A 274 8.23 10.35 -3.83
CA TRP A 274 8.94 11.62 -4.01
C TRP A 274 8.43 12.39 -5.24
N ALA A 275 8.17 11.68 -6.35
CA ALA A 275 7.55 12.29 -7.53
C ALA A 275 6.12 12.76 -7.25
N LEU A 276 5.35 12.06 -6.41
CA LEU A 276 4.01 12.49 -5.98
C LEU A 276 4.08 13.70 -5.04
N PHE A 277 5.04 13.73 -4.11
CA PHE A 277 5.32 14.90 -3.27
C PHE A 277 5.64 16.13 -4.13
N GLY A 278 6.56 16.02 -5.09
CA GLY A 278 6.92 17.11 -6.01
C GLY A 278 5.78 17.64 -6.88
N ARG A 279 4.68 16.89 -7.05
CA ARG A 279 3.45 17.36 -7.73
C ARG A 279 2.39 17.95 -6.80
N SER A 280 2.41 17.61 -5.51
CA SER A 280 1.30 17.88 -4.58
C SER A 280 1.66 18.81 -3.41
N GLY A 281 2.93 18.86 -3.01
CA GLY A 281 3.36 19.50 -1.76
C GLY A 281 2.81 18.83 -0.48
N GLY A 282 2.16 17.66 -0.59
CA GLY A 282 1.46 17.02 0.51
C GLY A 282 2.37 16.30 1.50
N LEU A 283 2.06 16.40 2.80
CA LEU A 283 2.84 15.78 3.86
C LEU A 283 2.82 14.23 3.81
N LYS A 284 1.69 13.63 3.42
CA LYS A 284 1.51 12.16 3.33
C LYS A 284 2.52 11.52 2.34
N PRO A 285 2.64 11.95 1.06
CA PRO A 285 3.70 11.47 0.15
C PRO A 285 5.15 11.67 0.65
N LEU A 286 5.43 12.78 1.35
CA LEU A 286 6.76 13.05 1.90
C LEU A 286 7.12 12.03 3.00
N LEU A 287 6.21 11.79 3.95
CA LEU A 287 6.38 10.78 4.99
C LEU A 287 6.47 9.36 4.40
N TYR A 288 5.63 9.04 3.40
CA TYR A 288 5.69 7.77 2.68
C TYR A 288 7.05 7.57 1.97
N THR A 289 7.69 8.65 1.50
CA THR A 289 9.06 8.60 0.92
C THR A 289 10.09 8.25 1.98
N PHE A 290 10.12 8.97 3.12
CA PHE A 290 11.11 8.72 4.17
C PHE A 290 10.94 7.33 4.80
N ARG A 291 9.71 6.89 5.09
CA ARG A 291 9.47 5.61 5.77
C ARG A 291 9.89 4.40 4.95
N VAL A 292 9.73 4.38 3.62
CA VAL A 292 10.18 3.23 2.81
C VAL A 292 11.70 3.18 2.67
N LEU A 293 12.36 4.34 2.57
CA LEU A 293 13.83 4.40 2.55
C LEU A 293 14.42 3.88 3.87
N LEU A 294 13.85 4.28 5.01
CA LEU A 294 14.26 3.80 6.33
C LEU A 294 13.93 2.31 6.54
N THR A 295 12.73 1.86 6.14
CA THR A 295 12.33 0.43 6.21
C THR A 295 13.27 -0.45 5.39
N GLY A 296 13.59 -0.05 4.16
CA GLY A 296 14.54 -0.76 3.30
C GLY A 296 15.97 -0.74 3.86
N LEU A 297 16.42 0.40 4.40
CA LEU A 297 17.77 0.55 4.98
C LEU A 297 17.95 -0.32 6.22
N TRP A 298 16.92 -0.39 7.08
CA TRP A 298 16.89 -1.33 8.22
C TRP A 298 16.97 -2.77 7.73
N LEU A 299 16.06 -3.18 6.83
CA LEU A 299 16.01 -4.56 6.30
C LEU A 299 17.35 -5.01 5.70
N MET A 300 18.01 -4.16 4.89
CA MET A 300 19.29 -4.51 4.29
C MET A 300 20.41 -4.71 5.31
N ARG A 301 20.35 -4.01 6.46
CA ARG A 301 21.36 -4.07 7.53
C ARG A 301 21.09 -5.20 8.55
N THR A 302 19.83 -5.55 8.81
CA THR A 302 19.44 -6.44 9.92
C THR A 302 18.79 -7.75 9.51
N GLY A 303 18.20 -7.80 8.31
CA GLY A 303 17.32 -8.90 7.91
C GLY A 303 15.92 -8.85 8.55
N GLU A 304 15.55 -7.78 9.25
CA GLU A 304 14.22 -7.59 9.84
C GLU A 304 13.36 -6.60 9.04
N VAL A 305 12.04 -6.81 8.98
CA VAL A 305 11.10 -5.85 8.41
C VAL A 305 10.50 -5.00 9.54
N VAL A 306 10.73 -3.68 9.52
CA VAL A 306 10.14 -2.73 10.49
C VAL A 306 9.40 -1.64 9.72
N ALA A 307 8.07 -1.71 9.72
CA ALA A 307 7.23 -0.79 8.96
C ALA A 307 6.98 0.57 9.67
N ASP A 308 7.00 0.59 11.00
CA ASP A 308 6.77 1.79 11.81
C ASP A 308 8.00 2.71 11.78
N VAL A 309 7.86 3.88 11.15
CA VAL A 309 8.97 4.83 10.99
C VAL A 309 9.47 5.39 12.32
N THR A 310 8.64 5.40 13.37
CA THR A 310 9.01 5.94 14.68
C THR A 310 10.03 5.07 15.40
N ARG A 311 10.14 3.80 15.00
CA ARG A 311 11.18 2.86 15.46
C ARG A 311 12.50 3.02 14.71
N LEU A 312 12.55 3.82 13.64
CA LEU A 312 13.68 3.93 12.71
C LEU A 312 14.32 5.34 12.68
N TYR A 313 14.04 6.19 13.68
CA TYR A 313 14.56 7.56 13.72
C TYR A 313 16.10 7.68 13.83
N GLY A 314 16.83 6.60 14.12
CA GLY A 314 18.30 6.61 14.26
C GLY A 314 19.08 7.01 12.99
N ASP A 315 18.57 6.67 11.79
CA ASP A 315 19.14 7.08 10.49
C ASP A 315 18.40 8.27 9.85
N ALA A 316 17.29 8.70 10.46
CA ALA A 316 16.36 9.68 9.91
C ALA A 316 16.93 11.11 9.96
N PRO A 317 16.42 12.02 9.10
CA PRO A 317 16.66 13.45 9.29
C PRO A 317 16.04 13.91 10.62
N ALA A 318 16.73 14.77 11.35
CA ALA A 318 16.36 15.18 12.70
C ALA A 318 14.97 15.85 12.84
N TYR A 319 14.39 16.32 11.73
CA TYR A 319 13.07 16.96 11.64
C TYR A 319 11.91 15.98 11.32
N LEU A 320 12.21 14.69 11.11
CA LEU A 320 11.19 13.70 10.76
C LEU A 320 10.16 13.44 11.88
N PRO A 321 10.52 13.44 13.18
CA PRO A 321 9.55 13.31 14.28
C PRO A 321 8.49 14.41 14.28
N GLU A 322 8.87 15.65 13.96
CA GLU A 322 8.01 16.82 13.89
C GLU A 322 7.05 16.74 12.69
N LEU A 323 7.55 16.28 11.53
CA LEU A 323 6.69 16.00 10.36
C LEU A 323 5.69 14.86 10.64
N VAL A 324 6.09 13.83 11.40
CA VAL A 324 5.18 12.76 11.86
C VAL A 324 4.14 13.30 12.85
N ALA A 325 4.53 14.15 13.80
CA ALA A 325 3.61 14.79 14.73
C ALA A 325 2.58 15.66 14.00
N ALA A 326 3.01 16.47 13.03
CA ALA A 326 2.12 17.28 12.20
C ALA A 326 1.09 16.44 11.43
N LYS A 327 1.48 15.29 10.86
CA LYS A 327 0.54 14.38 10.17
C LYS A 327 -0.45 13.73 11.13
N ARG A 328 -0.09 13.49 12.40
CA ARG A 328 -1.01 12.92 13.41
C ARG A 328 -2.13 13.90 13.81
N GLU A 329 -1.89 15.21 13.73
CA GLU A 329 -2.92 16.23 14.01
C GLU A 329 -3.77 16.63 12.78
N ALA A 330 -3.33 16.32 11.54
CA ALA A 330 -4.12 16.60 10.33
C ALA A 330 -3.84 15.60 9.18
N GLU A 331 -4.87 14.87 8.72
CA GLU A 331 -4.77 13.94 7.58
C GLU A 331 -4.29 14.62 6.29
N HIS A 332 -4.91 15.76 5.97
CA HIS A 332 -4.66 16.53 4.75
C HIS A 332 -3.78 17.76 5.03
N GLY A 333 -2.67 17.55 5.73
CA GLY A 333 -1.65 18.58 5.96
C GLY A 333 -0.85 18.93 4.70
N ALA A 334 -0.73 20.24 4.44
CA ALA A 334 0.46 20.79 3.81
C ALA A 334 1.67 20.64 4.78
N LEU A 335 2.87 20.97 4.32
CA LEU A 335 4.03 21.02 5.23
C LEU A 335 3.82 22.10 6.33
N PRO A 336 4.28 21.85 7.57
CA PRO A 336 4.39 22.88 8.60
C PRO A 336 5.18 24.11 8.12
N ALA A 337 4.89 25.30 8.67
CA ALA A 337 5.52 26.55 8.26
C ALA A 337 7.02 26.64 8.60
N ASP A 338 7.47 25.81 9.54
CA ASP A 338 8.83 25.59 10.01
C ASP A 338 9.51 24.37 9.38
N ALA A 339 8.83 23.67 8.45
CA ALA A 339 9.38 22.50 7.77
C ALA A 339 10.61 22.88 6.89
N PRO A 340 11.56 21.96 6.68
CA PRO A 340 12.75 22.24 5.88
C PRO A 340 12.44 22.62 4.43
N GLY A 341 13.19 23.58 3.89
CA GLY A 341 13.12 23.97 2.48
C GLY A 341 13.41 22.80 1.52
N ALA A 342 12.87 22.89 0.31
CA ALA A 342 12.89 21.80 -0.67
C ALA A 342 14.29 21.23 -0.97
N GLU A 343 15.32 22.09 -1.01
CA GLU A 343 16.72 21.67 -1.19
C GLU A 343 17.20 20.73 -0.07
N ARG A 344 16.83 21.02 1.18
CA ARG A 344 17.20 20.20 2.34
C ARG A 344 16.46 18.87 2.31
N LEU A 345 15.16 18.88 2.00
CA LEU A 345 14.38 17.65 1.82
C LEU A 345 14.96 16.77 0.70
N ALA A 346 15.30 17.36 -0.44
CA ALA A 346 15.91 16.65 -1.57
C ALA A 346 17.28 16.07 -1.22
N SER A 347 18.11 16.81 -0.47
CA SER A 347 19.42 16.36 0.00
C SER A 347 19.30 15.16 0.95
N ASP A 348 18.40 15.21 1.94
CA ASP A 348 18.20 14.11 2.88
C ASP A 348 17.54 12.87 2.23
N VAL A 349 16.64 13.06 1.26
CA VAL A 349 16.10 11.95 0.44
C VAL A 349 17.19 11.33 -0.44
N ALA A 350 18.05 12.12 -1.07
CA ALA A 350 19.18 11.62 -1.85
C ALA A 350 20.18 10.84 -0.97
N ARG A 351 20.52 11.37 0.22
CA ARG A 351 21.37 10.70 1.22
C ARG A 351 20.82 9.32 1.59
N LEU A 352 19.54 9.23 1.93
CA LEU A 352 18.90 7.96 2.29
C LEU A 352 18.77 6.99 1.10
N THR A 353 18.55 7.52 -0.11
CA THR A 353 18.52 6.73 -1.35
C THR A 353 19.89 6.08 -1.62
N ALA A 354 20.98 6.84 -1.46
CA ALA A 354 22.35 6.33 -1.58
C ALA A 354 22.66 5.31 -0.47
N ALA A 355 22.34 5.62 0.80
CA ALA A 355 22.57 4.72 1.92
C ALA A 355 21.86 3.36 1.78
N LEU A 356 20.65 3.34 1.20
CA LEU A 356 19.92 2.12 0.87
C LEU A 356 20.57 1.35 -0.29
N ALA A 357 21.01 2.02 -1.35
CA ALA A 357 21.73 1.36 -2.44
C ALA A 357 23.06 0.73 -1.96
N GLU A 358 23.85 1.44 -1.15
CA GLU A 358 25.06 0.86 -0.54
C GLU A 358 24.73 -0.27 0.45
N ALA A 359 23.56 -0.26 1.08
CA ALA A 359 23.12 -1.35 1.95
C ALA A 359 22.69 -2.57 1.14
N GLU A 360 22.08 -2.41 -0.04
CA GLU A 360 21.84 -3.48 -1.01
C GLU A 360 23.16 -4.14 -1.46
N GLU A 361 24.21 -3.35 -1.66
CA GLU A 361 25.56 -3.82 -1.99
C GLU A 361 26.22 -4.62 -0.85
N ARG A 362 26.02 -4.20 0.41
CA ARG A 362 26.65 -4.81 1.60
C ARG A 362 25.79 -5.83 2.35
N SER A 363 24.54 -6.08 1.93
CA SER A 363 23.61 -6.94 2.68
C SER A 363 24.04 -8.41 2.64
N THR A 364 23.86 -9.10 3.77
CA THR A 364 24.02 -10.56 3.90
C THR A 364 22.78 -11.35 3.47
N LEU A 365 21.69 -10.67 3.08
CA LEU A 365 20.48 -11.32 2.56
C LEU A 365 20.74 -11.99 1.19
N PRO A 366 20.14 -13.17 0.92
CA PRO A 366 20.41 -13.92 -0.29
C PRO A 366 19.89 -13.23 -1.56
N GLU A 367 20.34 -13.69 -2.72
CA GLU A 367 19.88 -13.21 -4.03
C GLU A 367 18.60 -13.90 -4.53
N ALA A 368 18.18 -14.99 -3.88
CA ALA A 368 16.96 -15.72 -4.20
C ALA A 368 16.23 -16.14 -2.92
N ALA A 369 14.90 -16.13 -2.95
CA ALA A 369 14.07 -16.63 -1.86
C ALA A 369 14.18 -18.16 -1.74
N THR A 370 14.40 -18.66 -0.54
CA THR A 370 14.56 -20.09 -0.23
C THR A 370 13.27 -20.77 0.24
N ALA A 371 12.27 -19.99 0.67
CA ALA A 371 10.98 -20.50 1.18
C ALA A 371 10.08 -21.15 0.10
N GLY A 372 10.47 -21.14 -1.18
CA GLY A 372 9.65 -21.61 -2.31
C GLY A 372 9.01 -23.00 -2.12
N PRO A 373 9.79 -24.05 -1.78
CA PRO A 373 9.24 -25.38 -1.53
C PRO A 373 8.29 -25.41 -0.33
N ALA A 374 8.66 -24.81 0.79
CA ALA A 374 7.82 -24.80 2.00
C ALA A 374 6.49 -24.04 1.80
N LEU A 375 6.50 -22.94 1.03
CA LEU A 375 5.28 -22.23 0.64
C LEU A 375 4.41 -23.02 -0.35
N HIS A 376 5.02 -23.87 -1.20
CA HIS A 376 4.30 -24.81 -2.03
C HIS A 376 3.62 -25.90 -1.19
N ASP A 377 4.37 -26.54 -0.28
CA ASP A 377 3.85 -27.61 0.58
C ASP A 377 2.73 -27.10 1.51
N LEU A 378 2.89 -25.89 2.07
CA LEU A 378 1.84 -25.19 2.81
C LEU A 378 0.60 -24.95 1.95
N LEU A 379 0.76 -24.40 0.74
CA LEU A 379 -0.35 -24.11 -0.16
C LEU A 379 -1.10 -25.38 -0.61
N VAL A 380 -0.38 -26.46 -0.89
CA VAL A 380 -0.97 -27.76 -1.25
C VAL A 380 -1.76 -28.32 -0.07
N ARG A 381 -1.12 -28.44 1.11
CA ARG A 381 -1.74 -28.99 2.33
C ARG A 381 -3.02 -28.26 2.72
N VAL A 382 -2.97 -26.93 2.73
CA VAL A 382 -4.13 -26.06 3.06
C VAL A 382 -5.28 -26.19 2.05
N ARG A 383 -4.99 -26.55 0.80
CA ARG A 383 -6.01 -26.74 -0.26
C ARG A 383 -6.56 -28.16 -0.36
N THR A 384 -5.79 -29.18 0.02
CA THR A 384 -6.25 -30.57 0.06
C THR A 384 -6.90 -30.96 1.39
N GLY A 385 -6.58 -30.24 2.48
CA GLY A 385 -7.00 -30.60 3.83
C GLY A 385 -6.22 -31.80 4.40
N ALA A 386 -4.96 -31.94 4.00
CA ALA A 386 -4.04 -33.01 4.40
C ALA A 386 -3.19 -32.66 5.65
#